data_AF-A0A944XG41-F1
#
_entry.id   AF-A0A944XG41-F1
#
_cell.length_a   1.000
_cell.length_b   1.000
_cell.length_c   1.000
_cell.angle_alpha   90.00
_cell.angle_beta   90.00
_cell.angle_gamma   90.00
#
_symmetry.space_group_name_H-M   'P 1'
#
loop_
_entity.id
_entity.type
_entity.pdbx_description
1 polymer ?
#
loop_
_entity_poly.entity_id
_entity_poly.type
_entity_poly.pdbx_seq_one_letter_code
_entity_poly.pdbx_strand_id
1 'polypeptide(L)'
;VAIVGTDGRAYKAYIPGDNHHVDIFESPDRKWRGEGVSVFHANQPKHKTKWQTDFPAARLIMRIHKGDAVKLAVAGRETVMRVYRLEPSNNRIRLAPHDEGGNLDIRHKTPNDKDPFRWLIASYATLKKARARKVSVDVTGRVRDPGPPK
;
A
#
# COMPACT_ATOMS: atom_id res chain seq x y z
N VAL A 1 15.13 -25.37 5.01
CA VAL A 1 16.44 -25.70 4.38
C VAL A 1 17.32 -24.47 4.47
N ALA A 2 18.43 -24.53 5.18
CA ALA A 2 19.41 -23.43 5.21
C ALA A 2 20.23 -23.48 3.92
N ILE A 3 20.25 -22.38 3.17
CA ILE A 3 21.10 -22.24 1.99
C ILE A 3 22.33 -21.47 2.45
N VAL A 4 23.49 -22.12 2.38
CA VAL A 4 24.78 -21.57 2.80
C VAL A 4 25.34 -20.73 1.64
N GLY A 5 25.67 -19.46 1.91
CA GLY A 5 26.38 -18.62 0.96
C GLY A 5 27.81 -19.10 0.77
N THR A 6 28.46 -18.73 -0.34
CA THR A 6 29.84 -19.13 -0.70
C THR A 6 30.91 -18.74 0.32
N ASP A 7 30.55 -17.98 1.38
CA ASP A 7 31.40 -17.53 2.47
C ASP A 7 31.17 -18.30 3.80
N GLY A 8 30.37 -19.35 3.80
CA GLY A 8 30.12 -20.18 4.99
C GLY A 8 29.27 -19.51 6.07
N ARG A 9 28.74 -18.31 5.82
CA ARG A 9 27.84 -17.63 6.75
C ARG A 9 26.40 -18.10 6.55
N ALA A 10 25.70 -18.32 7.66
CA ALA A 10 24.28 -18.65 7.65
C ALA A 10 23.49 -17.49 7.02
N TYR A 11 22.98 -17.70 5.80
CA TYR A 11 22.13 -16.75 5.10
C TYR A 11 20.67 -17.15 5.30
N LYS A 12 19.87 -16.26 5.90
CA LYS A 12 18.41 -16.44 5.98
C LYS A 12 17.83 -16.13 4.60
N ALA A 13 17.67 -17.15 3.77
CA ALA A 13 16.96 -17.04 2.50
C ALA A 13 15.51 -16.62 2.78
N TYR A 14 15.16 -15.39 2.40
CA TYR A 14 13.80 -14.87 2.48
C TYR A 14 13.14 -15.07 1.12
N ILE A 15 11.95 -15.68 1.08
CA ILE A 15 11.15 -15.75 -0.14
C ILE A 15 10.85 -14.31 -0.56
N PRO A 16 11.33 -13.82 -1.73
CA PRO A 16 11.27 -12.40 -2.10
C PRO A 16 9.86 -11.84 -2.34
N GLY A 17 8.82 -12.59 -2.02
CA GLY A 17 7.46 -12.39 -2.53
C GLY A 17 6.58 -11.42 -1.74
N ASP A 18 6.95 -11.05 -0.51
CA ASP A 18 6.11 -10.15 0.30
C ASP A 18 6.73 -8.76 0.47
N ASN A 19 5.96 -7.75 0.07
CA ASN A 19 6.30 -6.35 0.26
C ASN A 19 6.00 -6.00 1.72
N HIS A 20 7.00 -5.53 2.45
CA HIS A 20 6.79 -5.01 3.80
C HIS A 20 5.86 -3.80 3.73
N HIS A 21 6.15 -2.87 2.83
CA HIS A 21 5.36 -1.66 2.62
C HIS A 21 5.57 -1.09 1.22
N VAL A 22 4.73 -0.13 0.86
CA VAL A 22 4.93 0.76 -0.27
C VAL A 22 5.06 2.18 0.25
N ASP A 23 6.15 2.85 -0.11
CA ASP A 23 6.32 4.29 0.08
C ASP A 23 5.68 5.01 -1.10
N ILE A 24 4.65 5.81 -0.84
CA ILE A 24 4.06 6.71 -1.82
C ILE A 24 4.70 8.08 -1.62
N PHE A 25 5.29 8.61 -2.68
CA PHE A 25 6.00 9.88 -2.67
C PHE A 25 5.53 10.76 -3.83
N GLU A 26 5.68 12.07 -3.66
CA GLU A 26 5.45 13.06 -4.70
C GLU A 26 6.80 13.45 -5.32
N SER A 27 6.96 13.13 -6.61
CA SER A 27 8.13 13.53 -7.37
C SER A 27 8.12 15.03 -7.70
N PRO A 28 9.27 15.62 -8.10
CA PRO A 28 9.36 17.05 -8.44
C PRO A 28 8.38 17.52 -9.52
N ASP A 29 7.95 16.61 -10.40
CA ASP A 29 6.89 16.83 -11.41
C ASP A 29 5.46 16.86 -10.82
N ARG A 30 5.32 16.88 -9.49
CA ARG A 30 4.06 16.82 -8.74
C ARG A 30 3.23 15.58 -9.06
N LYS A 31 3.83 14.46 -9.43
CA LYS A 31 3.12 13.18 -9.58
C LYS A 31 3.34 12.31 -8.35
N TRP A 32 2.30 11.59 -7.95
CA TRP A 32 2.47 10.53 -6.96
C TRP A 32 3.00 9.28 -7.64
N ARG A 33 4.06 8.72 -7.05
CA ARG A 33 4.71 7.47 -7.44
C ARG A 33 4.83 6.60 -6.20
N GLY A 34 5.12 5.33 -6.39
CA GLY A 34 5.32 4.42 -5.27
C GLY A 34 6.48 3.48 -5.50
N GLU A 35 7.17 3.17 -4.42
CA GLU A 35 8.23 2.18 -4.38
C GLU A 35 7.90 1.12 -3.34
N GLY A 36 7.92 -0.14 -3.75
CA GLY A 36 7.76 -1.28 -2.86
C GLY A 36 9.05 -1.60 -2.14
N VAL A 37 8.99 -1.73 -0.82
CA VAL A 37 10.11 -2.17 0.01
C VAL A 37 9.81 -3.58 0.49
N SER A 38 10.67 -4.53 0.13
CA SER A 38 10.58 -5.91 0.60
C SER A 38 10.98 -6.02 2.07
N VAL A 39 10.56 -7.09 2.74
CA VAL A 39 10.99 -7.35 4.13
C VAL A 39 12.51 -7.48 4.24
N PHE A 40 13.18 -8.04 3.23
CA PHE A 40 14.64 -8.10 3.21
C PHE A 40 15.28 -6.71 3.23
N HIS A 41 14.84 -5.82 2.34
CA HIS A 41 15.34 -4.44 2.28
C HIS A 41 14.99 -3.63 3.54
N ALA A 42 13.80 -3.81 4.10
CA ALA A 42 13.37 -3.12 5.32
C ALA A 42 14.25 -3.45 6.54
N ASN A 43 14.87 -4.63 6.56
CA ASN A 43 15.73 -5.08 7.67
C ASN A 43 17.23 -4.80 7.45
N GLN A 44 17.61 -4.08 6.40
CA GLN A 44 19.00 -3.68 6.18
C GLN A 44 19.30 -2.31 6.82
N PRO A 45 20.27 -2.19 7.73
CA PRO A 45 20.53 -0.96 8.50
C PRO A 45 20.84 0.29 7.68
N LYS A 46 21.28 0.14 6.44
CA LYS A 46 21.66 1.24 5.53
C LYS A 46 20.80 1.29 4.27
N HIS A 47 19.63 0.65 4.28
CA HIS A 47 18.77 0.66 3.11
C HIS A 47 18.20 2.05 2.86
N LYS A 48 18.59 2.64 1.73
CA LYS A 48 17.90 3.78 1.14
C LYS A 48 17.02 3.28 0.02
N THR A 49 15.79 3.78 -0.01
CA THR A 49 14.90 3.54 -1.15
C THR A 49 15.45 4.22 -2.39
N LYS A 50 15.21 3.64 -3.56
CA LYS A 50 15.71 4.17 -4.83
C LYS A 50 15.17 5.57 -5.08
N TRP A 51 13.90 5.82 -4.74
CA TRP A 51 13.25 7.12 -4.94
C TRP A 51 13.93 8.26 -4.19
N GLN A 52 14.55 8.01 -3.04
CA GLN A 52 15.31 9.03 -2.31
C GLN A 52 16.61 9.41 -3.03
N THR A 53 17.17 8.48 -3.80
CA THR A 53 18.37 8.71 -4.61
C THR A 53 17.99 9.33 -5.96
N ASP A 54 16.96 8.80 -6.62
CA ASP A 54 16.50 9.22 -7.94
C ASP A 54 15.79 10.59 -7.90
N PHE A 55 15.10 10.88 -6.80
CA PHE A 55 14.38 12.14 -6.57
C PHE A 55 14.70 12.72 -5.19
N PRO A 56 15.87 13.33 -4.98
CA PRO A 56 16.26 13.87 -3.67
C PRO A 56 15.31 14.97 -3.15
N ALA A 57 14.64 15.68 -4.06
CA ALA A 57 13.64 16.71 -3.74
C ALA A 57 12.21 16.15 -3.63
N ALA A 58 12.01 14.83 -3.80
CA ALA A 58 10.70 14.23 -3.62
C ALA A 58 10.28 14.23 -2.15
N ARG A 59 8.98 14.29 -1.95
CA ARG A 59 8.38 14.31 -0.61
C ARG A 59 7.65 13.00 -0.36
N LEU A 60 7.97 12.34 0.75
CA LEU A 60 7.19 11.19 1.20
C LEU A 60 5.77 11.66 1.57
N ILE A 61 4.76 11.06 0.95
CA ILE A 61 3.34 11.35 1.21
C ILE A 61 2.82 10.42 2.30
N MET A 62 3.01 9.12 2.11
CA MET A 62 2.59 8.11 3.07
C MET A 62 3.30 6.78 2.84
N ARG A 63 3.51 6.04 3.93
CA ARG A 63 3.94 4.65 3.92
C ARG A 63 2.75 3.74 4.20
N ILE A 64 2.47 2.82 3.28
CA ILE A 64 1.32 1.91 3.36
C ILE A 64 1.78 0.46 3.53
N HIS A 65 1.19 -0.21 4.51
CA HIS A 65 1.31 -1.64 4.76
C HIS A 65 0.01 -2.36 4.43
N LYS A 66 0.09 -3.67 4.23
CA LYS A 66 -1.11 -4.51 4.17
C LYS A 66 -1.87 -4.40 5.50
N GLY A 67 -3.19 -4.19 5.42
CA GLY A 67 -4.06 -4.01 6.58
C GLY A 67 -4.23 -2.55 7.03
N ASP A 68 -3.42 -1.61 6.53
CA ASP A 68 -3.61 -0.19 6.85
C ASP A 68 -4.98 0.31 6.38
N ALA A 69 -5.53 1.27 7.14
CA ALA A 69 -6.71 2.02 6.75
C ALA A 69 -6.32 3.29 5.99
N VAL A 70 -7.00 3.52 4.87
CA VAL A 70 -6.80 4.67 3.98
C VAL A 70 -8.14 5.31 3.72
N LYS A 71 -8.25 6.62 3.93
CA LYS A 71 -9.43 7.39 3.58
C LYS A 71 -9.22 8.07 2.24
N LEU A 72 -10.18 7.94 1.34
CA LEU A 72 -10.14 8.55 0.00
C LEU A 72 -11.55 8.82 -0.53
N ALA A 73 -11.63 9.73 -1.50
CA ALA A 73 -12.88 10.06 -2.18
C ALA A 73 -13.20 9.03 -3.28
N VAL A 74 -14.30 8.29 -3.13
CA VAL A 74 -14.82 7.36 -4.13
C VAL A 74 -16.23 7.79 -4.50
N ALA A 75 -16.48 8.01 -5.79
CA ALA A 75 -17.75 8.55 -6.29
C ALA A 75 -18.22 9.83 -5.54
N GLY A 76 -17.26 10.70 -5.19
CA GLY A 76 -17.53 11.96 -4.47
C GLY A 76 -17.74 11.81 -2.96
N ARG A 77 -17.72 10.60 -2.40
CA ARG A 77 -17.88 10.34 -0.97
C ARG A 77 -16.55 9.96 -0.33
N GLU A 78 -16.27 10.51 0.85
CA GLU A 78 -15.12 10.12 1.66
C GLU A 78 -15.36 8.73 2.26
N THR A 79 -14.58 7.74 1.83
CA THR A 79 -14.72 6.35 2.25
C THR A 79 -13.44 5.86 2.90
N VAL A 80 -13.57 5.18 4.04
CA VAL A 80 -12.46 4.46 4.68
C VAL A 80 -12.35 3.09 4.02
N MET A 81 -11.19 2.84 3.44
CA MET A 81 -10.82 1.59 2.80
C MET A 81 -9.70 0.90 3.58
N ARG A 82 -9.63 -0.42 3.47
CA ARG A 82 -8.55 -1.24 3.98
C ARG A 82 -7.67 -1.74 2.84
N VAL A 83 -6.36 -1.78 3.09
CA VAL A 83 -5.37 -2.26 2.13
C VAL A 83 -5.27 -3.78 2.19
N TYR A 84 -5.59 -4.46 1.09
CA TYR A 84 -5.56 -5.92 1.03
C TYR A 84 -4.34 -6.47 0.29
N ARG A 85 -3.88 -5.78 -0.77
CA ARG A 85 -2.73 -6.21 -1.56
C ARG A 85 -1.92 -5.01 -2.04
N LEU A 86 -0.61 -5.11 -1.87
CA LEU A 86 0.38 -4.19 -2.40
C LEU A 86 0.94 -4.76 -3.70
N GLU A 87 0.76 -4.07 -4.83
CA GLU A 87 1.25 -4.50 -6.14
C GLU A 87 2.14 -3.39 -6.76
N PRO A 88 3.28 -3.05 -6.13
CA PRO A 88 4.15 -1.97 -6.59
C PRO A 88 4.71 -2.18 -8.00
N SER A 89 4.96 -3.42 -8.41
CA SER A 89 5.37 -3.76 -9.78
C SER A 89 4.33 -3.34 -10.84
N ASN A 90 3.05 -3.30 -10.46
CA ASN A 90 1.94 -2.88 -11.30
C ASN A 90 1.48 -1.43 -11.00
N ASN A 91 2.24 -0.68 -10.19
CA ASN A 91 1.93 0.68 -9.75
C ASN A 91 0.53 0.85 -9.13
N ARG A 92 0.04 -0.18 -8.42
CA ARG A 92 -1.34 -0.18 -7.92
C ARG A 92 -1.47 -0.84 -6.55
N ILE A 93 -2.55 -0.48 -5.87
CA ILE A 93 -2.95 -1.02 -4.57
C ILE A 93 -4.38 -1.52 -4.68
N ARG A 94 -4.63 -2.68 -4.08
CA ARG A 94 -5.98 -3.25 -3.99
C ARG A 94 -6.60 -2.91 -2.63
N LEU A 95 -7.72 -2.23 -2.70
CA LEU A 95 -8.46 -1.68 -1.57
C LEU A 95 -9.89 -2.26 -1.56
N ALA A 96 -10.45 -2.41 -0.36
CA ALA A 96 -11.87 -2.68 -0.16
C ALA A 96 -12.41 -1.80 0.97
N PRO A 97 -13.71 -1.44 0.96
CA PRO A 97 -14.33 -0.76 2.08
C PRO A 97 -14.11 -1.51 3.41
N HIS A 98 -13.93 -0.76 4.49
CA HIS A 98 -13.60 -1.30 5.81
C HIS A 98 -14.70 -2.17 6.42
N ASP A 99 -15.93 -2.00 5.96
CA ASP A 99 -17.16 -2.71 6.34
C ASP A 99 -17.40 -4.01 5.54
N GLU A 100 -16.52 -4.33 4.59
CA GLU A 100 -16.65 -5.54 3.77
C GLU A 100 -16.02 -6.77 4.43
N GLY A 101 -16.75 -7.88 4.44
CA GLY A 101 -16.34 -9.15 5.04
C GLY A 101 -16.41 -10.36 4.10
N GLY A 102 -16.04 -11.53 4.63
CA GLY A 102 -16.09 -12.80 3.89
C GLY A 102 -14.97 -12.99 2.87
N ASN A 103 -15.17 -13.90 1.92
CA ASN A 103 -14.18 -14.19 0.87
C ASN A 103 -14.29 -13.18 -0.27
N LEU A 104 -13.58 -12.06 -0.14
CA LEU A 104 -13.63 -10.94 -1.10
C LEU A 104 -13.22 -11.32 -2.53
N ASP A 105 -12.34 -12.31 -2.72
CA ASP A 105 -11.96 -12.77 -4.05
C ASP A 105 -13.09 -13.55 -4.75
N ILE A 106 -13.91 -14.30 -4.00
CA ILE A 106 -15.11 -14.93 -4.53
C ILE A 106 -16.17 -13.86 -4.82
N ARG A 107 -16.43 -12.98 -3.86
CA ARG A 107 -17.42 -11.88 -3.98
C ARG A 107 -17.15 -10.98 -5.18
N HIS A 108 -15.89 -10.68 -5.46
CA HIS A 108 -15.50 -9.90 -6.64
C HIS A 108 -15.81 -10.60 -7.97
N LYS A 109 -15.74 -11.94 -8.01
CA LYS A 109 -16.06 -12.75 -9.19
C LYS A 109 -17.56 -13.02 -9.32
N THR A 110 -18.30 -12.95 -8.23
CA THR A 110 -19.75 -13.13 -8.21
C THR A 110 -20.42 -12.06 -9.08
N PRO A 111 -21.39 -12.44 -9.93
CA PRO A 111 -22.17 -11.51 -10.74
C PRO A 111 -22.78 -10.36 -9.92
N ASN A 112 -22.85 -9.16 -10.53
CA ASN A 112 -23.20 -7.92 -9.82
C ASN A 112 -24.64 -7.91 -9.27
N ASP A 113 -25.52 -8.68 -9.87
CA ASP A 113 -26.90 -8.94 -9.41
C ASP A 113 -26.95 -9.71 -8.09
N LYS A 114 -25.91 -10.50 -7.78
CA LYS A 114 -25.84 -11.30 -6.55
C LYS A 114 -24.94 -10.66 -5.49
N ASP A 115 -23.83 -10.07 -5.92
CA ASP A 115 -22.92 -9.36 -5.03
C ASP A 115 -22.32 -8.14 -5.74
N PRO A 116 -22.66 -6.91 -5.31
CA PRO A 116 -22.18 -5.69 -5.92
C PRO A 116 -20.71 -5.39 -5.56
N PHE A 117 -20.11 -6.15 -4.64
CA PHE A 117 -18.75 -5.89 -4.17
C PHE A 117 -17.74 -6.00 -5.31
N ARG A 118 -16.92 -4.96 -5.46
CA ARG A 118 -15.77 -4.98 -6.36
C ARG A 118 -14.55 -4.39 -5.66
N TRP A 119 -13.39 -5.00 -5.92
CA TRP A 119 -12.12 -4.43 -5.49
C TRP A 119 -11.93 -3.04 -6.10
N LEU A 120 -11.54 -2.09 -5.26
CA LEU A 120 -10.99 -0.84 -5.76
C LEU A 120 -9.50 -1.06 -6.05
N ILE A 121 -9.17 -1.11 -7.34
CA ILE A 121 -7.79 -1.20 -7.81
C ILE A 121 -7.33 0.21 -8.16
N ALA A 122 -6.57 0.84 -7.28
CA ALA A 122 -6.16 2.23 -7.42
C ALA A 122 -4.67 2.35 -7.79
N SER A 123 -4.36 3.12 -8.83
CA SER A 123 -2.99 3.56 -9.09
C SER A 123 -2.61 4.73 -8.18
N TYR A 124 -1.32 5.05 -8.08
CA TYR A 124 -0.86 6.21 -7.31
C TYR A 124 -1.46 7.54 -7.81
N ALA A 125 -1.68 7.66 -9.12
CA ALA A 125 -2.36 8.82 -9.70
C ALA A 125 -3.84 8.88 -9.29
N THR A 126 -4.54 7.74 -9.25
CA THR A 126 -5.92 7.66 -8.76
C THR A 126 -5.99 8.01 -7.27
N LEU A 127 -5.04 7.52 -6.45
CA LEU A 127 -4.95 7.87 -5.04
C LEU A 127 -4.75 9.37 -4.83
N LYS A 128 -3.90 10.02 -5.64
CA LYS A 128 -3.73 11.48 -5.61
C LYS A 128 -5.04 12.22 -5.92
N LYS A 129 -5.70 11.85 -7.03
CA LYS A 129 -6.98 12.45 -7.44
C LYS A 129 -8.06 12.26 -6.37
N ALA A 130 -8.07 11.11 -5.71
CA ALA A 130 -8.99 10.77 -4.63
C ALA A 130 -8.59 11.36 -3.27
N ARG A 131 -7.54 12.19 -3.19
CA ARG A 131 -7.03 12.80 -1.95
C ARG A 131 -6.79 11.74 -0.84
N ALA A 132 -6.22 10.61 -1.26
CA ALA A 132 -6.02 9.47 -0.38
C ALA A 132 -5.03 9.81 0.74
N ARG A 133 -5.34 9.36 1.95
CA ARG A 133 -4.52 9.58 3.14
C ARG A 133 -4.64 8.42 4.10
N LYS A 134 -3.55 8.09 4.77
CA LYS A 134 -3.55 7.06 5.81
C LYS A 134 -4.34 7.59 7.01
N VAL A 135 -5.22 6.75 7.54
CA VAL A 135 -5.97 7.00 8.77
C VAL A 135 -5.71 5.86 9.75
N SER A 136 -5.87 6.12 11.04
CA SER A 136 -5.90 5.06 12.04
C SER A 136 -7.30 4.90 12.60
N VAL A 137 -7.66 3.67 12.95
CA VAL A 137 -8.92 3.32 13.58
C VAL A 137 -8.58 2.71 14.92
N ASP A 138 -9.15 3.24 16.00
CA ASP A 138 -8.94 2.67 17.33
C ASP A 138 -9.84 1.45 17.58
N VAL A 139 -9.64 0.77 18.71
CA VAL A 139 -10.39 -0.44 19.08
C VAL A 139 -11.90 -0.18 19.26
N THR A 140 -12.30 1.08 19.46
CA THR A 140 -13.71 1.49 19.58
C THR A 140 -14.30 1.93 18.23
N GLY A 141 -13.52 1.87 17.15
CA GLY A 141 -13.95 2.27 15.81
C GLY A 141 -13.80 3.76 15.50
N ARG A 142 -13.15 4.56 16.36
CA ARG A 142 -12.95 5.99 16.06
C ARG A 142 -11.83 6.17 15.05
N VAL A 143 -12.13 6.92 14.00
CA VAL A 143 -11.18 7.24 12.92
C VAL A 143 -10.39 8.50 13.30
N ARG A 144 -9.07 8.39 13.35
CA ARG A 144 -8.15 9.54 13.43
C ARG A 144 -7.67 9.88 12.03
N ASP A 145 -8.12 11.03 11.56
CA ASP A 145 -7.83 11.55 10.22
C ASP A 145 -6.86 12.73 10.35
N PRO A 146 -5.61 12.64 9.84
CA PRO A 146 -4.65 13.74 9.88
C PRO A 146 -5.00 14.88 8.91
N GLY A 147 -6.04 14.72 8.09
CA GLY A 147 -6.37 15.62 6.99
C GLY A 147 -5.57 15.32 5.72
N PRO A 148 -5.92 15.94 4.59
CA PRO A 148 -5.20 15.74 3.33
C PRO A 148 -3.71 16.07 3.47
N PRO A 149 -2.81 15.32 2.81
CA PRO A 149 -1.40 15.66 2.81
C PRO A 149 -1.22 17.08 2.24
N LYS A 150 -0.62 17.96 3.05
CA LYS A 150 -0.26 19.33 2.66
C LYS A 150 0.81 19.34 1.58
#